data_AF-A0A1Y3NB29-F1
#
_entry.id   AF-A0A1Y3NB29-F1
#
_cell.length_a   1.000
_cell.length_b   1.000
_cell.length_c   1.000
_cell.angle_alpha   90.00
_cell.angle_beta   90.00
_cell.angle_gamma   90.00
#
_symmetry.space_group_name_H-M   'P 1'
#
loop_
_entity.id
_entity.type
_entity.pdbx_description
1 polymer ?
#
loop_
_entity_poly.entity_id
_entity_poly.type
_entity_poly.pdbx_seq_one_letter_code
_entity_poly.pdbx_strand_id
1 'polypeptide(L)'
;LPGTTYGTVAYHSSGLIYAAGSVVAYAQAVNVGDVVGIGYYPSNGNIFFTLNGNFVQKLSGEILHKQRFFPHLGSDGECVLEVNFGMNHFLF
;
A
#
# COMPACT_ATOMS: atom_id res chain seq x y z
N LEU A 1 1.30 -10.62 8.39
CA LEU A 1 1.78 -9.50 7.54
C LEU A 1 0.72 -8.40 7.53
N PRO A 2 1.05 -7.14 7.24
CA PRO A 2 0.04 -6.09 7.04
C PRO A 2 -1.05 -6.55 6.06
N GLY A 3 -2.30 -6.13 6.28
CA GLY A 3 -3.47 -6.55 5.47
C GLY A 3 -4.17 -7.82 5.95
N THR A 4 -3.63 -8.55 6.95
CA THR A 4 -4.25 -9.80 7.46
C THR A 4 -5.28 -9.61 8.57
N THR A 5 -5.37 -8.43 9.17
CA THR A 5 -6.27 -8.14 10.30
C THR A 5 -7.32 -7.10 9.89
N TYR A 6 -8.50 -7.14 10.51
CA TYR A 6 -9.57 -6.17 10.26
C TYR A 6 -9.05 -4.72 10.38
N GLY A 7 -9.53 -3.84 9.49
CA GLY A 7 -9.13 -2.44 9.45
C GLY A 7 -7.73 -2.17 8.87
N THR A 8 -7.04 -3.19 8.34
CA THR A 8 -5.74 -3.03 7.69
C THR A 8 -5.81 -3.29 6.20
N VAL A 9 -4.95 -2.60 5.45
CA VAL A 9 -4.77 -2.74 4.00
C VAL A 9 -3.29 -2.82 3.71
N ALA A 10 -2.87 -3.66 2.78
CA ALA A 10 -1.47 -3.78 2.40
C ALA A 10 -1.30 -4.18 0.94
N TYR A 11 -0.25 -3.66 0.32
CA TYR A 11 0.23 -4.06 -0.99
C TYR A 11 1.49 -4.91 -0.79
N HIS A 12 1.41 -6.19 -1.15
CA HIS A 12 2.52 -7.14 -1.00
C HIS A 12 3.38 -7.14 -2.27
N SER A 13 4.66 -7.47 -2.14
CA SER A 13 5.62 -7.50 -3.26
C SER A 13 5.24 -8.45 -4.38
N SER A 14 4.40 -9.47 -4.10
CA SER A 14 3.81 -10.37 -5.09
C SER A 14 2.83 -9.71 -6.06
N GLY A 15 2.42 -8.46 -5.82
CA GLY A 15 1.38 -7.78 -6.59
C GLY A 15 -0.01 -7.86 -5.95
N LEU A 16 -0.17 -8.67 -4.90
CA LEU A 16 -1.46 -8.86 -4.23
C LEU A 16 -1.75 -7.72 -3.25
N ILE A 17 -2.98 -7.23 -3.26
CA ILE A 17 -3.46 -6.26 -2.28
C ILE A 17 -4.43 -6.94 -1.33
N TYR A 18 -4.08 -6.93 -0.05
CA TYR A 18 -4.85 -7.54 1.02
C TYR A 18 -5.61 -6.49 1.82
N ALA A 19 -6.84 -6.82 2.21
CA ALA A 19 -7.57 -6.12 3.25
C ALA A 19 -8.32 -7.12 4.13
N ALA A 20 -8.22 -6.96 5.46
CA ALA A 20 -8.89 -7.81 6.44
C ALA A 20 -8.71 -9.33 6.21
N GLY A 21 -7.53 -9.77 5.76
CA GLY A 21 -7.21 -11.19 5.55
C GLY A 21 -7.58 -11.74 4.18
N SER A 22 -8.15 -10.94 3.28
CA SER A 22 -8.55 -11.37 1.93
C SER A 22 -7.83 -10.56 0.85
N VAL A 23 -7.55 -11.20 -0.29
CA VAL A 23 -7.08 -10.51 -1.49
C VAL A 23 -8.26 -9.73 -2.06
N VAL A 24 -8.15 -8.40 -2.12
CA VAL A 24 -9.20 -7.50 -2.58
C VAL A 24 -8.90 -6.87 -3.93
N ALA A 25 -7.64 -6.87 -4.35
CA ALA A 25 -7.23 -6.41 -5.67
C ALA A 25 -5.86 -7.00 -6.07
N TYR A 26 -5.55 -6.84 -7.35
CA TYR A 26 -4.27 -7.19 -7.95
C TYR A 26 -3.64 -5.92 -8.53
N ALA A 27 -2.32 -5.84 -8.42
CA ALA A 27 -1.46 -4.83 -9.02
C ALA A 27 -0.16 -5.51 -9.51
N GLN A 28 0.77 -4.74 -10.04
CA GLN A 28 2.04 -5.27 -10.54
C GLN A 28 2.92 -5.80 -9.40
N ALA A 29 3.75 -6.82 -9.64
CA ALA A 29 4.74 -7.26 -8.66
C ALA A 29 5.85 -6.20 -8.46
N VAL A 30 6.36 -6.09 -7.24
CA VAL A 30 7.42 -5.14 -6.87
C VAL A 30 8.76 -5.87 -6.87
N ASN A 31 9.75 -5.28 -7.53
CA ASN A 31 11.09 -5.81 -7.67
C ASN A 31 12.13 -4.90 -7.00
N VAL A 32 13.37 -5.40 -6.89
CA VAL A 32 14.50 -4.60 -6.40
C VAL A 32 14.70 -3.38 -7.30
N GLY A 33 14.76 -2.19 -6.69
CA GLY A 33 14.92 -0.91 -7.38
C GLY A 33 13.61 -0.20 -7.72
N ASP A 34 12.46 -0.87 -7.57
CA ASP A 34 11.16 -0.23 -7.73
C ASP A 34 10.85 0.72 -6.56
N VAL A 35 10.12 1.79 -6.87
CA VAL A 35 9.61 2.75 -5.89
C VAL A 35 8.10 2.64 -5.80
N VAL A 36 7.62 2.26 -4.62
CA VAL A 36 6.20 2.09 -4.33
C VAL A 36 5.68 3.32 -3.60
N GLY A 37 4.60 3.92 -4.13
CA GLY A 37 3.83 4.93 -3.42
C GLY A 37 2.51 4.36 -2.92
N ILE A 38 2.15 4.69 -1.68
CA ILE A 38 0.83 4.37 -1.11
C ILE A 38 0.25 5.66 -0.55
N GLY A 39 -0.84 6.11 -1.14
CA GLY A 39 -1.51 7.34 -0.75
C GLY A 39 -2.90 7.08 -0.21
N TYR A 40 -3.32 7.89 0.75
CA TYR A 40 -4.64 7.87 1.34
C TYR A 40 -5.32 9.21 1.11
N TYR A 41 -6.57 9.20 0.64
CA TYR A 41 -7.40 10.38 0.49
C TYR A 41 -8.34 10.50 1.70
N PRO A 42 -8.05 11.36 2.70
CA PRO A 42 -8.87 11.43 3.91
C PRO A 42 -10.29 11.98 3.65
N SER A 43 -10.52 12.62 2.50
CA SER A 43 -11.83 13.15 2.13
C SER A 43 -12.85 12.02 1.93
N ASN A 44 -12.48 10.95 1.23
CA ASN A 44 -13.38 9.84 0.86
C ASN A 44 -12.93 8.47 1.35
N GLY A 45 -11.76 8.37 1.99
CA GLY A 45 -11.24 7.10 2.50
C GLY A 45 -10.54 6.23 1.46
N ASN A 46 -10.41 6.70 0.21
CA ASN A 46 -9.78 5.91 -0.84
C ASN A 46 -8.28 5.75 -0.58
N ILE A 47 -7.76 4.57 -0.85
CA ILE A 47 -6.32 4.30 -0.90
C ILE A 47 -5.93 4.12 -2.37
N PHE A 48 -4.82 4.70 -2.79
CA PHE A 48 -4.25 4.46 -4.11
C PHE A 48 -2.79 4.01 -4.00
N PHE A 49 -2.36 3.29 -5.02
CA PHE A 49 -1.06 2.68 -5.11
C PHE A 49 -0.38 3.12 -6.40
N THR A 50 0.90 3.46 -6.31
CA THR A 50 1.75 3.76 -7.46
C THR A 50 2.98 2.85 -7.48
N LEU A 51 3.48 2.57 -8.67
CA LEU A 51 4.74 1.88 -8.90
C LEU A 51 5.54 2.67 -9.93
N ASN A 52 6.72 3.15 -9.52
CA ASN A 52 7.61 3.99 -10.33
C ASN A 52 6.88 5.22 -10.91
N GLY A 53 6.06 5.88 -10.09
CA GLY A 53 5.27 7.05 -10.45
C GLY A 53 3.97 6.77 -11.23
N ASN A 54 3.75 5.53 -11.68
CA ASN A 54 2.52 5.17 -12.39
C ASN A 54 1.45 4.72 -11.40
N PHE A 55 0.22 5.20 -11.58
CA PHE A 55 -0.94 4.70 -10.83
C PHE A 55 -1.25 3.25 -11.23
N VAL A 56 -1.29 2.33 -10.27
CA VAL A 56 -1.52 0.90 -10.53
C VAL A 56 -2.84 0.39 -9.95
N GLN A 57 -3.32 0.96 -8.85
CA GLN A 57 -4.58 0.50 -8.23
C GLN A 57 -5.18 1.54 -7.27
N LYS A 58 -6.48 1.42 -7.02
CA LYS A 58 -7.22 2.14 -5.97
C LYS A 58 -8.24 1.24 -5.31
N LEU A 59 -8.34 1.37 -3.99
CA LEU A 59 -9.41 0.78 -3.20
C LEU A 59 -10.37 1.86 -2.73
N SER A 60 -11.67 1.57 -2.84
CA SER A 60 -12.72 2.50 -2.41
C SER A 60 -12.80 2.57 -0.88
N GLY A 61 -12.84 3.78 -0.32
CA GLY A 61 -13.05 4.02 1.09
C GLY A 61 -14.42 3.59 1.62
N GLU A 62 -15.40 3.41 0.72
CA GLU A 62 -16.69 2.81 1.07
C GLU A 62 -16.54 1.33 1.42
N ILE A 63 -15.72 0.60 0.64
CA ILE A 63 -15.42 -0.82 0.87
C ILE A 63 -14.52 -0.98 2.10
N LEU A 64 -13.57 -0.05 2.29
CA LEU A 64 -12.61 -0.11 3.38
C LEU A 64 -13.12 0.48 4.70
N HIS A 65 -14.37 0.98 4.73
CA HIS A 65 -14.93 1.78 5.82
C HIS A 65 -13.97 2.90 6.24
N LYS A 66 -14.06 4.06 5.56
CA LYS A 66 -13.26 5.27 5.81
C LYS A 66 -12.85 5.39 7.29
N GLN A 67 -11.55 5.29 7.53
CA GLN A 67 -10.95 5.29 8.85
C GLN A 67 -9.59 5.97 8.84
N ARG A 68 -8.98 6.14 10.01
CA ARG A 68 -7.60 6.63 10.09
C ARG A 68 -6.65 5.46 9.87
N PHE A 69 -5.71 5.64 8.95
CA PHE A 69 -4.64 4.70 8.71
C PHE A 69 -3.32 5.26 9.24
N PHE A 70 -2.47 4.35 9.72
CA PHE A 70 -1.09 4.63 10.06
C PHE A 70 -0.20 3.78 9.14
N PRO A 71 0.96 4.29 8.69
CA PRO A 71 1.86 3.50 7.86
C PRO A 71 2.35 2.27 8.62
N HIS A 72 2.41 1.14 7.92
CA HIS A 72 2.88 -0.12 8.48
C HIS A 72 3.70 -0.88 7.45
N LEU A 73 4.85 -1.41 7.88
CA LEU A 73 5.77 -2.20 7.08
C LEU A 73 5.87 -3.59 7.71
N GLY A 74 5.99 -4.62 6.89
CA GLY A 74 6.22 -5.98 7.37
C GLY A 74 6.91 -6.81 6.31
N SER A 75 7.66 -7.81 6.76
CA SER A 75 8.38 -8.74 5.90
C SER A 75 8.18 -10.17 6.42
N ASP A 76 8.16 -11.14 5.51
CA ASP A 76 8.19 -12.58 5.78
C ASP A 76 9.58 -13.19 5.57
N GLY A 77 10.60 -12.36 5.29
CA GLY A 77 12.00 -12.74 5.17
C GLY A 77 12.96 -11.55 5.33
N GLU A 78 14.24 -11.76 5.04
CA GLU A 78 15.22 -10.66 5.03
C GLU A 78 14.99 -9.73 3.83
N CYS A 79 14.94 -8.43 4.09
CA CYS A 79 14.85 -7.41 3.05
C CYS A 79 15.44 -6.08 3.54
N VAL A 80 15.83 -5.22 2.61
CA VAL A 80 16.25 -3.84 2.87
C VAL A 80 15.31 -2.90 2.13
N LEU A 81 14.77 -1.91 2.84
CA LEU A 81 13.87 -0.90 2.29
C LEU A 81 14.40 0.47 2.69
N GLU A 82 14.43 1.40 1.73
CA GLU A 82 14.51 2.83 2.01
C GLU A 82 13.08 3.39 2.08
N VAL A 83 12.78 4.17 3.12
CA VAL A 83 11.42 4.64 3.38
C VAL A 83 11.41 6.15 3.55
N ASN A 84 10.52 6.82 2.83
CA ASN A 84 10.32 8.27 2.92
C ASN A 84 8.88 8.59 3.34
N PHE A 85 8.70 9.09 4.57
CA PHE A 85 7.41 9.58 5.08
C PHE A 85 7.16 11.08 4.81
N GLY A 86 7.86 11.66 3.83
CA GLY A 86 7.83 13.08 3.50
C GLY A 86 8.92 13.91 4.20
N MET A 87 9.93 13.26 4.76
CA MET A 87 11.12 13.96 5.30
C MET A 87 12.04 14.46 4.17
N ASN A 88 12.02 13.77 3.03
CA ASN A 88 12.67 14.17 1.79
C ASN A 88 11.61 14.38 0.69
N HIS A 89 12.01 14.96 -0.43
CA HIS A 89 11.12 15.06 -1.60
C HIS A 89 10.71 13.66 -2.08
N PHE A 90 9.44 13.51 -2.49
CA PHE A 90 9.01 12.29 -3.17
C PHE A 90 9.71 12.19 -4.53
N LEU A 91 10.12 10.97 -4.90
CA LEU A 91 10.80 10.74 -6.18
C LEU A 91 9.86 10.91 -7.38
N PHE A 92 8.56 10.67 -7.18
CA PHE A 92 7.49 10.75 -8.16
C PHE A 92 6.29 11.52 -7.58
#